data_AF-A0A7V9MF41-F1
#
_entry.id   AF-A0A7V9MF41-F1
#
_cell.length_a   1.000
_cell.length_b   1.000
_cell.length_c   1.000
_cell.angle_alpha   90.00
_cell.angle_beta   90.00
_cell.angle_gamma   90.00
#
_symmetry.space_group_name_H-M   'P 1'
#
loop_
_entity.id
_entity.type
_entity.pdbx_description
1 polymer ?
#
loop_
_entity_poly.entity_id
_entity_poly.type
_entity_poly.pdbx_seq_one_letter_code
_entity_poly.pdbx_strand_id
1 'polypeptide(L)'
;MAAQRYGFQRLAAAGVRVECLMGTRSDGNTLAMARQVVNRRLDEIVGFYGGAASGVFAGLEGCNEPNNDGIPASTWVAQTRNLSQAIWEESRKRPETANIPVVGPALARPIGAGASTVEADYQALGNMSPWTDFGNIHVYPHGNSPSDDLDRFMTAARVAYPDGERFHTTEGGYFNALRYTGGANPVPEDVNAKYAPRHVMEQVLRNNRRFFAYEFLDDPDLSNSERESNFGYVRTPSLDPSSWTVKPQYTAMKNFLTLFDDRGESFRPVGLRMVASGGGADYRSVLVQKRSGQHYLCMWRDVDLYQWDIDSSTGTYLPVTAQTITISLQNAKPVVTYRPSTQAGPVSSLGTVATFTVQLSGELVVAQIG
;
A
#
# COMPACT_ATOMS: atom_id res chain seq x y z
N MET A 1 21.40 -13.35 12.06
CA MET A 1 21.57 -11.89 12.09
C MET A 1 22.58 -11.34 11.07
N ALA A 2 23.84 -11.81 10.99
CA ALA A 2 24.83 -11.25 10.05
C ALA A 2 24.42 -11.36 8.55
N ALA A 3 23.87 -12.50 8.13
CA ALA A 3 23.40 -12.69 6.74
C ALA A 3 22.20 -11.80 6.36
N GLN A 4 21.24 -11.61 7.29
CA GLN A 4 20.09 -10.70 7.10
C GLN A 4 20.57 -9.25 6.94
N ARG A 5 21.54 -8.81 7.76
CA ARG A 5 22.12 -7.46 7.69
C ARG A 5 22.84 -7.22 6.36
N TYR A 6 23.56 -8.22 5.85
CA TYR A 6 24.18 -8.16 4.53
C TYR A 6 23.15 -8.08 3.39
N GLY A 7 22.02 -8.78 3.52
CA GLY A 7 20.90 -8.67 2.59
C GLY A 7 20.36 -7.24 2.47
N PHE A 8 20.10 -6.59 3.60
CA PHE A 8 19.62 -5.21 3.63
C PHE A 8 20.64 -4.20 3.06
N GLN A 9 21.93 -4.37 3.30
CA GLN A 9 22.95 -3.53 2.67
C GLN A 9 22.97 -3.67 1.15
N ARG A 10 22.77 -4.89 0.62
CA ARG A 10 22.66 -5.10 -0.83
C ARG A 10 21.40 -4.47 -1.42
N LEU A 11 20.26 -4.54 -0.70
CA LEU A 11 19.03 -3.86 -1.11
C LEU A 11 19.23 -2.33 -1.13
N ALA A 12 19.82 -1.78 -0.07
CA ALA A 12 20.15 -0.36 0.02
C ALA A 12 21.09 0.09 -1.10
N ALA A 13 22.13 -0.70 -1.41
CA ALA A 13 23.04 -0.44 -2.52
C ALA A 13 22.35 -0.52 -3.90
N ALA A 14 21.25 -1.27 -4.00
CA ALA A 14 20.39 -1.31 -5.18
C ALA A 14 19.35 -0.16 -5.21
N GLY A 15 19.41 0.77 -4.26
CA GLY A 15 18.50 1.92 -4.16
C GLY A 15 17.16 1.62 -3.49
N VAL A 16 17.00 0.44 -2.89
CA VAL A 16 15.81 0.12 -2.09
C VAL A 16 15.90 0.87 -0.77
N ARG A 17 14.86 1.65 -0.47
CA ARG A 17 14.70 2.31 0.82
C ARG A 17 13.75 1.52 1.71
N VAL A 18 13.95 1.63 3.02
CA VAL A 18 13.22 0.83 4.01
C VAL A 18 12.43 1.73 4.96
N GLU A 19 11.18 1.39 5.19
CA GLU A 19 10.41 1.85 6.36
C GLU A 19 10.47 0.71 7.37
N CYS A 20 10.88 0.99 8.61
CA CYS A 20 11.14 -0.07 9.58
C CYS A 20 10.38 0.12 10.89
N LEU A 21 9.70 -0.93 11.33
CA LEU A 21 9.17 -1.06 12.69
C LEU A 21 10.30 -0.94 13.70
N MET A 22 10.18 0.02 14.63
CA MET A 22 11.23 0.31 15.62
C MET A 22 11.09 -0.49 16.92
N GLY A 23 10.02 -1.26 17.05
CA GLY A 23 9.74 -2.11 18.20
C GLY A 23 8.37 -2.74 18.11
N THR A 24 8.11 -3.63 19.04
CA THR A 24 6.79 -4.20 19.29
C THR A 24 6.07 -3.38 20.35
N ARG A 25 4.76 -3.58 20.47
CA ARG A 25 3.97 -2.93 21.51
C ARG A 25 4.54 -3.18 22.92
N SER A 26 4.94 -4.42 23.22
CA SER A 26 5.42 -4.81 24.57
C SER A 26 6.72 -4.12 24.99
N ASP A 27 7.51 -3.62 24.04
CA ASP A 27 8.68 -2.77 24.31
C ASP A 27 8.28 -1.43 24.96
N GLY A 28 7.02 -1.01 24.76
CA GLY A 28 6.40 0.18 25.31
C GLY A 28 5.86 0.06 26.74
N ASN A 29 6.06 -1.08 27.44
CA ASN A 29 5.57 -1.30 28.82
C ASN A 29 5.85 -0.12 29.76
N THR A 30 7.02 0.50 29.63
CA THR A 30 7.33 1.81 30.22
C THR A 30 8.10 2.65 29.20
N LEU A 31 8.08 3.98 29.35
CA LEU A 31 8.89 4.86 28.50
C LEU A 31 10.40 4.55 28.61
N ALA A 32 10.89 4.12 29.77
CA ALA A 32 12.30 3.75 29.94
C ALA A 32 12.67 2.51 29.11
N MET A 33 11.81 1.49 29.10
CA MET A 33 11.99 0.30 28.26
C MET A 33 11.94 0.64 26.77
N ALA A 34 10.98 1.46 26.37
CA ALA A 34 10.85 1.93 24.99
C ALA A 34 12.13 2.64 24.52
N ARG A 35 12.64 3.57 25.33
CA ARG A 35 13.91 4.27 25.05
C ARG A 35 15.10 3.31 24.93
N GLN A 36 15.17 2.28 25.78
CA GLN A 36 16.26 1.29 25.71
C GLN A 36 16.23 0.52 24.38
N VAL A 37 15.04 0.06 23.95
CA VAL A 37 14.88 -0.69 22.70
C VAL A 37 15.15 0.21 21.49
N VAL A 38 14.52 1.39 21.45
CA VAL A 38 14.70 2.36 20.36
C VAL A 38 16.16 2.78 20.23
N ASN A 39 16.84 3.08 21.34
CA ASN A 39 18.25 3.44 21.29
C ASN A 39 19.11 2.32 20.71
N ARG A 40 18.87 1.06 21.10
CA ARG A 40 19.57 -0.09 20.51
C ARG A 40 19.35 -0.16 19.00
N ARG A 41 18.12 0.04 18.51
CA ARG A 41 17.81 0.03 17.06
C ARG A 41 18.48 1.18 16.32
N LEU A 42 18.44 2.38 16.89
CA LEU A 42 19.10 3.54 16.30
C LEU A 42 20.61 3.38 16.27
N ASP A 43 21.22 2.80 17.33
CA ASP A 43 22.65 2.48 17.34
C ASP A 43 23.01 1.42 16.28
N GLU A 44 22.13 0.46 16.01
CA GLU A 44 22.29 -0.46 14.87
C GLU A 44 22.24 0.29 13.53
N ILE A 45 21.23 1.14 13.32
CA ILE A 45 21.11 1.95 12.10
C ILE A 45 22.36 2.82 11.87
N VAL A 46 22.78 3.56 12.90
CA VAL A 46 23.97 4.43 12.83
C VAL A 46 25.24 3.59 12.65
N GLY A 47 25.37 2.47 13.36
CA GLY A 47 26.53 1.59 13.23
C GLY A 47 26.69 0.97 11.84
N PHE A 48 25.59 0.63 11.16
CA PHE A 48 25.63 0.01 9.83
C PHE A 48 25.68 1.00 8.67
N TYR A 49 25.04 2.16 8.81
CA TYR A 49 24.84 3.10 7.70
C TYR A 49 25.49 4.46 7.93
N GLY A 50 25.84 4.81 9.17
CA GLY A 50 26.40 6.11 9.53
C GLY A 50 25.60 7.27 8.95
N GLY A 51 26.30 8.24 8.35
CA GLY A 51 25.67 9.39 7.70
C GLY A 51 24.80 9.05 6.47
N ALA A 52 24.83 7.82 5.95
CA ALA A 52 23.96 7.40 4.85
C ALA A 52 22.58 6.93 5.31
N ALA A 53 22.32 6.84 6.63
CA ALA A 53 21.08 6.32 7.18
C ALA A 53 19.83 7.00 6.59
N SER A 54 19.82 8.33 6.46
CA SER A 54 18.70 9.09 5.87
C SER A 54 18.43 8.79 4.39
N GLY A 55 19.44 8.31 3.65
CA GLY A 55 19.30 7.83 2.27
C GLY A 55 18.68 6.43 2.19
N VAL A 56 18.95 5.57 3.18
CA VAL A 56 18.47 4.18 3.23
C VAL A 56 17.08 4.09 3.85
N PHE A 57 16.83 4.79 4.96
CA PHE A 57 15.57 4.72 5.67
C PHE A 57 14.60 5.76 5.14
N ALA A 58 13.41 5.30 4.78
CA ALA A 58 12.31 6.10 4.28
C ALA A 58 11.34 6.50 5.39
N GLY A 59 11.38 5.81 6.54
CA GLY A 59 10.60 6.09 7.74
C GLY A 59 11.01 5.19 8.93
N LEU A 60 10.82 5.69 10.15
CA LEU A 60 10.89 4.95 11.41
C LEU A 60 9.47 4.73 11.89
N GLU A 61 8.97 3.50 11.82
CA GLU A 61 7.58 3.19 12.08
C GLU A 61 7.34 2.79 13.54
N GLY A 62 6.15 3.15 14.05
CA GLY A 62 5.62 2.70 15.33
C GLY A 62 5.41 1.18 15.40
N CYS A 63 4.72 0.71 16.44
CA CYS A 63 4.44 -0.72 16.56
C CYS A 63 3.34 -1.17 15.58
N ASN A 64 3.48 -2.41 15.11
CA ASN A 64 2.50 -3.09 14.28
C ASN A 64 1.23 -3.46 15.05
N GLU A 65 0.06 -3.09 14.53
CA GLU A 65 -1.26 -3.61 14.94
C GLU A 65 -1.49 -3.79 16.46
N PRO A 66 -1.20 -2.78 17.31
CA PRO A 66 -1.21 -2.96 18.76
C PRO A 66 -2.60 -3.27 19.35
N ASN A 67 -3.66 -3.05 18.58
CA ASN A 67 -5.05 -3.33 18.94
C ASN A 67 -5.51 -4.76 18.60
N ASN A 68 -4.68 -5.58 17.95
CA ASN A 68 -5.06 -6.93 17.49
C ASN A 68 -4.66 -8.07 18.46
N ASP A 69 -4.02 -7.76 19.59
CA ASP A 69 -3.48 -8.76 20.52
C ASP A 69 -4.50 -9.30 21.55
N GLY A 70 -5.77 -8.86 21.49
CA GLY A 70 -6.78 -9.15 22.52
C GLY A 70 -6.52 -8.46 23.88
N ILE A 71 -5.66 -7.44 23.88
CA ILE A 71 -5.25 -6.69 25.07
C ILE A 71 -6.18 -5.48 25.27
N PRO A 72 -6.55 -5.11 26.51
CA PRO A 72 -7.40 -3.95 26.75
C PRO A 72 -6.79 -2.64 26.24
N ALA A 73 -7.65 -1.73 25.77
CA ALA A 73 -7.27 -0.41 25.27
C ALA A 73 -6.39 0.39 26.23
N SER A 74 -6.69 0.35 27.54
CA SER A 74 -5.89 1.02 28.56
C SER A 74 -4.42 0.58 28.56
N THR A 75 -4.13 -0.67 28.20
CA THR A 75 -2.79 -1.23 28.18
C THR A 75 -2.11 -1.00 26.84
N TRP A 76 -2.77 -1.32 25.72
CA TRP A 76 -2.13 -1.17 24.41
C TRP A 76 -1.86 0.29 24.06
N VAL A 77 -2.79 1.20 24.37
CA VAL A 77 -2.63 2.64 24.11
C VAL A 77 -1.43 3.20 24.85
N ALA A 78 -1.31 2.92 26.16
CA ALA A 78 -0.19 3.43 26.96
C ALA A 78 1.16 2.94 26.42
N GLN A 79 1.23 1.67 26.01
CA GLN A 79 2.44 1.08 25.47
C GLN A 79 2.83 1.66 24.11
N THR A 80 1.86 1.76 23.21
CA THR A 80 2.05 2.37 21.88
C THR A 80 2.53 3.81 21.99
N ARG A 81 1.92 4.61 22.88
CA ARG A 81 2.31 6.01 23.10
C ARG A 81 3.73 6.14 23.65
N ASN A 82 4.11 5.30 24.62
CA ASN A 82 5.48 5.27 25.13
C ASN A 82 6.50 4.95 24.03
N LEU A 83 6.19 3.98 23.16
CA LEU A 83 7.07 3.61 22.05
C LEU A 83 7.19 4.73 21.02
N SER A 84 6.08 5.30 20.55
CA SER A 84 6.10 6.43 19.60
C SER A 84 6.87 7.63 20.16
N GLN A 85 6.65 7.97 21.44
CA GLN A 85 7.40 9.03 22.09
C GLN A 85 8.91 8.75 22.10
N ALA A 86 9.32 7.52 22.43
CA ALA A 86 10.73 7.14 22.40
C ALA A 86 11.32 7.21 20.98
N ILE A 87 10.61 6.73 19.96
CA ILE A 87 11.05 6.81 18.54
C ILE A 87 11.31 8.28 18.17
N TRP A 88 10.35 9.15 18.45
CA TRP A 88 10.47 10.57 18.16
C TRP A 88 11.64 11.22 18.90
N GLU A 89 11.67 11.12 20.23
CA GLU A 89 12.68 11.83 21.04
C GLU A 89 14.10 11.31 20.79
N GLU A 90 14.29 9.99 20.68
CA GLU A 90 15.63 9.41 20.55
C GLU A 90 16.19 9.53 19.13
N SER A 91 15.35 9.51 18.09
CA SER A 91 15.80 9.69 16.69
C SER A 91 16.29 11.12 16.43
N ARG A 92 15.67 12.13 17.06
CA ARG A 92 16.04 13.55 16.91
C ARG A 92 17.31 13.94 17.66
N LYS A 93 17.79 13.12 18.60
CA LYS A 93 19.07 13.35 19.32
C LYS A 93 20.31 13.03 18.48
N ARG A 94 20.16 12.33 17.35
CA ARG A 94 21.27 11.83 16.52
C ARG A 94 21.23 12.50 15.14
N PRO A 95 22.27 13.22 14.69
CA PRO A 95 22.29 13.86 13.38
C PRO A 95 21.99 12.91 12.21
N GLU A 96 22.40 11.65 12.30
CA GLU A 96 22.25 10.61 11.27
C GLU A 96 20.80 10.19 11.06
N THR A 97 19.98 10.23 12.11
CA THR A 97 18.57 9.79 12.08
C THR A 97 17.58 10.92 12.29
N ALA A 98 18.03 12.11 12.68
CA ALA A 98 17.18 13.26 12.97
C ALA A 98 16.38 13.76 11.76
N ASN A 99 16.73 13.36 10.54
CA ASN A 99 16.01 13.70 9.31
C ASN A 99 15.20 12.52 8.73
N ILE A 100 15.18 11.35 9.38
CA ILE A 100 14.30 10.26 8.98
C ILE A 100 12.90 10.55 9.52
N PRO A 101 11.84 10.49 8.71
CA PRO A 101 10.49 10.70 9.19
C PRO A 101 10.04 9.62 10.17
N VAL A 102 9.26 9.99 11.17
CA VAL A 102 8.59 9.05 12.08
C VAL A 102 7.17 8.78 11.59
N VAL A 103 6.85 7.51 11.36
CA VAL A 103 5.54 7.06 10.88
C VAL A 103 4.79 6.46 12.07
N GLY A 104 3.54 6.87 12.25
CA GLY A 104 2.71 6.39 13.36
C GLY A 104 2.49 4.87 13.34
N PRO A 105 2.01 4.29 14.46
CA PRO A 105 1.53 2.92 14.46
C PRO A 105 0.33 2.77 13.52
N ALA A 106 0.31 1.71 12.72
CA ALA A 106 -0.89 1.29 12.03
C ALA A 106 -1.75 0.40 12.94
N LEU A 107 -3.05 0.67 12.99
CA LEU A 107 -4.01 -0.17 13.72
C LEU A 107 -4.60 -1.23 12.77
N ALA A 108 -4.81 -2.43 13.29
CA ALA A 108 -5.50 -3.51 12.61
C ALA A 108 -7.00 -3.21 12.49
N ARG A 109 -7.66 -3.95 11.60
CA ARG A 109 -9.11 -4.15 11.68
C ARG A 109 -9.41 -5.07 12.89
N PRO A 110 -10.20 -4.64 13.88
CA PRO A 110 -10.67 -5.56 14.92
C PRO A 110 -11.64 -6.60 14.32
N ILE A 111 -11.45 -7.88 14.64
CA ILE A 111 -12.28 -8.99 14.15
C ILE A 111 -12.77 -9.82 15.35
N GLY A 112 -14.03 -10.26 15.31
CA GLY A 112 -14.61 -11.20 16.28
C GLY A 112 -15.71 -10.61 17.17
N ALA A 113 -16.43 -11.49 17.88
CA ALA A 113 -17.50 -11.09 18.79
C ALA A 113 -16.93 -10.30 19.98
N GLY A 114 -17.44 -9.08 20.21
CA GLY A 114 -16.96 -8.19 21.26
C GLY A 114 -15.67 -7.43 20.94
N ALA A 115 -15.16 -7.54 19.71
CA ALA A 115 -14.07 -6.69 19.23
C ALA A 115 -14.49 -5.21 19.23
N SER A 116 -13.52 -4.32 19.42
CA SER A 116 -13.69 -2.87 19.26
C SER A 116 -14.02 -2.51 17.81
N THR A 117 -14.14 -1.21 17.51
CA THR A 117 -14.16 -0.73 16.13
C THR A 117 -12.88 0.05 15.85
N VAL A 118 -12.51 0.15 14.57
CA VAL A 118 -11.36 0.97 14.15
C VAL A 118 -11.51 2.43 14.62
N GLU A 119 -12.73 2.96 14.61
CA GLU A 119 -13.04 4.30 15.14
C GLU A 119 -12.77 4.40 16.64
N ALA A 120 -13.26 3.43 17.42
CA ALA A 120 -13.06 3.40 18.86
C ALA A 120 -11.57 3.24 19.21
N ASP A 121 -10.81 2.46 18.45
CA ASP A 121 -9.38 2.26 18.69
C ASP A 121 -8.55 3.51 18.36
N TYR A 122 -8.81 4.19 17.23
CA TYR A 122 -8.15 5.47 16.95
C TYR A 122 -8.55 6.56 17.95
N GLN A 123 -9.81 6.56 18.40
CA GLN A 123 -10.27 7.46 19.46
C GLN A 123 -9.54 7.17 20.78
N ALA A 124 -9.33 5.89 21.13
CA ALA A 124 -8.60 5.48 22.33
C ALA A 124 -7.11 5.82 22.25
N LEU A 125 -6.47 5.65 21.08
CA LEU A 125 -5.08 6.02 20.85
C LEU A 125 -4.84 7.52 21.09
N GLY A 126 -5.82 8.35 20.71
CA GLY A 126 -5.79 9.80 20.86
C GLY A 126 -4.74 10.44 19.95
N ASN A 127 -4.55 11.76 20.10
CA ASN A 127 -3.65 12.52 19.24
C ASN A 127 -2.19 12.04 19.39
N MET A 128 -1.57 11.71 18.25
CA MET A 128 -0.20 11.22 18.08
C MET A 128 0.70 12.22 17.34
N SER A 129 0.17 13.34 16.82
CA SER A 129 0.93 14.38 16.13
C SER A 129 2.19 14.89 16.87
N PRO A 130 2.28 14.89 18.22
CA PRO A 130 3.53 15.29 18.88
C PRO A 130 4.72 14.34 18.64
N TRP A 131 4.48 13.13 18.12
CA TRP A 131 5.49 12.07 18.00
C TRP A 131 5.54 11.42 16.62
N THR A 132 4.90 12.00 15.61
CA THR A 132 4.84 11.43 14.26
C THR A 132 4.87 12.51 13.20
N ASP A 133 5.57 12.27 12.09
CA ASP A 133 5.52 13.08 10.88
C ASP A 133 4.37 12.64 9.94
N PHE A 134 4.03 11.35 9.93
CA PHE A 134 2.95 10.79 9.11
C PHE A 134 2.03 9.88 9.93
N GLY A 135 0.73 9.93 9.62
CA GLY A 135 -0.22 8.93 10.10
C GLY A 135 -0.05 7.61 9.35
N ASN A 136 -0.51 6.51 9.94
CA ASN A 136 -0.38 5.18 9.35
C ASN A 136 -1.66 4.35 9.52
N ILE A 137 -1.95 3.50 8.53
CA ILE A 137 -3.12 2.59 8.53
C ILE A 137 -2.75 1.24 7.91
N HIS A 138 -3.35 0.17 8.41
CA HIS A 138 -3.43 -1.12 7.73
C HIS A 138 -4.84 -1.31 7.23
N VAL A 139 -5.01 -1.56 5.94
CA VAL A 139 -6.34 -1.75 5.34
C VAL A 139 -6.29 -2.82 4.28
N TYR A 140 -7.10 -3.85 4.53
CA TYR A 140 -7.28 -4.99 3.66
C TYR A 140 -8.73 -4.99 3.15
N PRO A 141 -8.96 -4.98 1.83
CA PRO A 141 -10.31 -4.98 1.26
C PRO A 141 -11.09 -6.31 1.40
N HIS A 142 -10.49 -7.36 1.96
CA HIS A 142 -11.14 -8.66 2.20
C HIS A 142 -11.89 -9.19 0.96
N GLY A 143 -11.19 -9.26 -0.18
CA GLY A 143 -11.72 -9.78 -1.44
C GLY A 143 -12.54 -8.80 -2.27
N ASN A 144 -12.98 -7.69 -1.69
CA ASN A 144 -13.72 -6.63 -2.35
C ASN A 144 -12.78 -5.72 -3.17
N SER A 145 -13.37 -4.72 -3.82
CA SER A 145 -12.66 -3.71 -4.62
C SER A 145 -11.60 -2.96 -3.78
N PRO A 146 -10.51 -2.47 -4.39
CA PRO A 146 -9.39 -1.88 -3.64
C PRO A 146 -9.70 -0.60 -2.87
N SER A 147 -10.87 0.01 -3.06
CA SER A 147 -11.31 1.17 -2.30
C SER A 147 -12.03 0.79 -0.99
N ASP A 148 -12.42 -0.48 -0.85
CA ASP A 148 -13.27 -0.93 0.26
C ASP A 148 -12.60 -0.65 1.61
N ASP A 149 -13.39 -0.07 2.52
CA ASP A 149 -12.98 0.42 3.85
C ASP A 149 -11.84 1.47 3.90
N LEU A 150 -11.23 1.85 2.77
CA LEU A 150 -10.10 2.80 2.76
C LEU A 150 -10.50 4.18 3.31
N ASP A 151 -11.61 4.74 2.84
CA ASP A 151 -12.10 6.04 3.32
C ASP A 151 -12.49 6.01 4.80
N ARG A 152 -13.05 4.89 5.25
CA ARG A 152 -13.44 4.67 6.64
C ARG A 152 -12.20 4.66 7.55
N PHE A 153 -11.18 3.88 7.19
CA PHE A 153 -9.93 3.80 7.95
C PHE A 153 -9.20 5.13 7.99
N MET A 154 -9.07 5.81 6.84
CA MET A 154 -8.45 7.14 6.78
C MET A 154 -9.22 8.17 7.62
N THR A 155 -10.55 8.12 7.62
CA THR A 155 -11.38 9.01 8.43
C THR A 155 -11.20 8.74 9.93
N ALA A 156 -11.23 7.48 10.35
CA ALA A 156 -11.00 7.10 11.74
C ALA A 156 -9.59 7.53 12.21
N ALA A 157 -8.58 7.29 11.38
CA ALA A 157 -7.19 7.60 11.70
C ALA A 157 -6.92 9.10 11.86
N ARG A 158 -7.69 9.99 11.20
CA ARG A 158 -7.57 11.46 11.39
C ARG A 158 -7.80 11.92 12.82
N VAL A 159 -8.46 11.11 13.67
CA VAL A 159 -8.59 11.41 15.11
C VAL A 159 -7.23 11.35 15.81
N ALA A 160 -6.41 10.35 15.48
CA ALA A 160 -5.06 10.21 16.02
C ALA A 160 -4.03 11.10 15.28
N TYR A 161 -4.29 11.41 14.01
CA TYR A 161 -3.38 12.14 13.14
C TYR A 161 -4.04 13.38 12.51
N PRO A 162 -4.51 14.36 13.31
CA PRO A 162 -5.25 15.52 12.79
C PRO A 162 -4.37 16.44 11.93
N ASP A 163 -3.10 16.56 12.29
CA ASP A 163 -2.10 17.40 11.60
C ASP A 163 -1.23 16.57 10.63
N GLY A 164 -1.49 15.27 10.51
CA GLY A 164 -0.79 14.40 9.57
C GLY A 164 -1.17 14.79 8.15
N GLU A 165 -0.33 15.58 7.49
CA GLU A 165 -0.65 16.12 6.16
C GLU A 165 -0.91 15.01 5.12
N ARG A 166 -0.40 13.78 5.36
CA ARG A 166 -0.60 12.57 4.55
C ARG A 166 -0.49 11.30 5.39
N PHE A 167 -1.13 10.23 4.94
CA PHE A 167 -0.98 8.89 5.50
C PHE A 167 0.15 8.12 4.81
N HIS A 168 0.63 7.08 5.48
CA HIS A 168 1.18 5.88 4.87
C HIS A 168 0.16 4.75 5.06
N THR A 169 0.14 3.81 4.12
CA THR A 169 -0.51 2.50 4.31
C THR A 169 0.58 1.45 4.24
N THR A 170 1.08 1.05 5.40
CA THR A 170 2.24 0.14 5.53
C THR A 170 1.90 -1.32 5.31
N GLU A 171 0.61 -1.67 5.30
CA GLU A 171 0.14 -2.96 4.83
C GLU A 171 -1.24 -2.88 4.17
N GLY A 172 -1.40 -3.71 3.14
CA GLY A 172 -2.66 -3.95 2.46
C GLY A 172 -2.43 -4.81 1.22
N GLY A 173 -3.48 -5.44 0.72
CA GLY A 173 -3.39 -6.33 -0.43
C GLY A 173 -4.42 -7.45 -0.36
N TYR A 174 -4.15 -8.52 -1.10
CA TYR A 174 -4.98 -9.70 -1.17
C TYR A 174 -4.13 -10.95 -1.15
N PHE A 175 -4.65 -12.00 -0.51
CA PHE A 175 -4.05 -13.32 -0.51
C PHE A 175 -4.79 -14.26 -1.47
N ASN A 176 -4.08 -15.29 -1.92
CA ASN A 176 -4.57 -16.25 -2.90
C ASN A 176 -4.73 -17.68 -2.32
N ALA A 177 -4.89 -17.80 -0.99
CA ALA A 177 -5.17 -19.06 -0.30
C ALA A 177 -6.64 -19.47 -0.49
N LEU A 178 -6.96 -20.08 -1.64
CA LEU A 178 -8.32 -20.46 -2.01
C LEU A 178 -8.85 -21.65 -1.19
N ARG A 179 -8.07 -22.21 -0.26
CA ARG A 179 -8.55 -23.21 0.71
C ARG A 179 -8.58 -22.68 2.15
N TYR A 180 -8.40 -21.38 2.34
CA TYR A 180 -8.48 -20.75 3.65
C TYR A 180 -9.92 -20.71 4.18
N THR A 181 -10.08 -20.94 5.49
CA THR A 181 -11.39 -20.99 6.16
C THR A 181 -11.51 -20.01 7.34
N GLY A 182 -10.52 -19.13 7.54
CA GLY A 182 -10.36 -18.35 8.78
C GLY A 182 -10.97 -16.94 8.81
N GLY A 183 -12.12 -16.70 8.17
CA GLY A 183 -12.85 -15.43 8.37
C GLY A 183 -12.56 -14.30 7.38
N ALA A 184 -11.55 -14.43 6.53
CA ALA A 184 -11.19 -13.48 5.48
C ALA A 184 -11.33 -14.10 4.09
N ASN A 185 -11.58 -13.26 3.09
CA ASN A 185 -11.89 -13.71 1.74
C ASN A 185 -10.64 -13.68 0.83
N PRO A 186 -10.20 -14.82 0.29
CA PRO A 186 -9.16 -14.85 -0.74
C PRO A 186 -9.70 -14.33 -2.08
N VAL A 187 -8.79 -14.02 -3.00
CA VAL A 187 -9.12 -13.79 -4.41
C VAL A 187 -8.24 -14.68 -5.31
N PRO A 188 -8.71 -15.07 -6.50
CA PRO A 188 -7.86 -15.70 -7.51
C PRO A 188 -6.75 -14.75 -7.98
N GLU A 189 -5.63 -15.32 -8.45
CA GLU A 189 -4.44 -14.52 -8.80
C GLU A 189 -4.66 -13.56 -9.98
N ASP A 190 -5.54 -13.89 -10.92
CA ASP A 190 -5.90 -13.03 -12.06
C ASP A 190 -6.76 -11.83 -11.63
N VAL A 191 -7.61 -12.01 -10.61
CA VAL A 191 -8.34 -10.91 -9.96
C VAL A 191 -7.36 -10.03 -9.19
N ASN A 192 -6.46 -10.62 -8.41
CA ASN A 192 -5.41 -9.89 -7.70
C ASN A 192 -4.57 -9.04 -8.67
N ALA A 193 -4.22 -9.56 -9.85
CA ALA A 193 -3.49 -8.83 -10.87
C ALA A 193 -4.22 -7.60 -11.41
N LYS A 194 -5.55 -7.60 -11.44
CA LYS A 194 -6.37 -6.43 -11.84
C LYS A 194 -6.50 -5.43 -10.68
N TYR A 195 -6.58 -5.93 -9.45
CA TYR A 195 -6.68 -5.11 -8.24
C TYR A 195 -5.37 -4.42 -7.86
N ALA A 196 -4.20 -5.03 -8.04
CA ALA A 196 -2.95 -4.48 -7.54
C ALA A 196 -2.63 -3.05 -8.08
N PRO A 197 -2.71 -2.76 -9.39
CA PRO A 197 -2.52 -1.40 -9.90
C PRO A 197 -3.62 -0.42 -9.45
N ARG A 198 -4.86 -0.92 -9.31
CA ARG A 198 -5.98 -0.13 -8.80
C ARG A 198 -5.73 0.28 -7.35
N HIS A 199 -5.19 -0.60 -6.52
CA HIS A 199 -4.91 -0.31 -5.12
C HIS A 199 -3.96 0.88 -4.98
N VAL A 200 -2.86 0.92 -5.77
CA VAL A 200 -1.98 2.09 -5.80
C VAL A 200 -2.74 3.36 -6.21
N MET A 201 -3.62 3.28 -7.22
CA MET A 201 -4.37 4.44 -7.70
C MET A 201 -5.46 4.92 -6.73
N GLU A 202 -6.10 4.03 -5.97
CA GLU A 202 -7.03 4.40 -4.90
C GLU A 202 -6.33 5.16 -3.78
N GLN A 203 -5.08 4.78 -3.49
CA GLN A 203 -4.23 5.45 -2.51
C GLN A 203 -3.81 6.84 -3.02
N VAL A 204 -3.38 6.95 -4.28
CA VAL A 204 -3.05 8.24 -4.92
C VAL A 204 -4.27 9.16 -4.98
N LEU A 205 -5.45 8.63 -5.34
CA LEU A 205 -6.70 9.39 -5.42
C LEU A 205 -7.06 10.05 -4.08
N ARG A 206 -6.67 9.44 -2.96
CA ARG A 206 -6.90 9.94 -1.60
C ARG A 206 -5.72 10.71 -1.01
N ASN A 207 -4.75 11.07 -1.83
CA ASN A 207 -3.53 11.79 -1.42
C ASN A 207 -2.72 11.02 -0.34
N ASN A 208 -2.80 9.69 -0.35
CA ASN A 208 -1.94 8.84 0.48
C ASN A 208 -0.49 8.92 -0.03
N ARG A 209 0.49 9.02 0.88
CA ARG A 209 1.88 9.30 0.49
C ARG A 209 2.63 8.07 0.03
N ARG A 210 2.31 6.91 0.63
CA ARG A 210 2.92 5.61 0.34
C ARG A 210 1.93 4.49 0.60
N PHE A 211 2.02 3.47 -0.24
CA PHE A 211 1.35 2.20 -0.07
C PHE A 211 2.41 1.09 -0.16
N PHE A 212 2.39 0.20 0.83
CA PHE A 212 3.22 -0.98 0.90
C PHE A 212 2.31 -2.20 0.74
N ALA A 213 2.48 -2.90 -0.38
CA ALA A 213 1.71 -4.11 -0.62
C ALA A 213 2.29 -5.25 0.21
N TYR A 214 1.45 -5.84 1.06
CA TYR A 214 1.78 -7.08 1.77
C TYR A 214 1.50 -8.25 0.82
N GLU A 215 2.48 -9.04 0.41
CA GLU A 215 3.94 -8.90 0.61
C GLU A 215 4.70 -9.34 -0.64
N PHE A 216 6.04 -9.32 -0.65
CA PHE A 216 6.81 -9.59 -1.87
C PHE A 216 6.92 -11.09 -2.23
N LEU A 217 7.20 -11.93 -1.25
CA LEU A 217 7.36 -13.38 -1.41
C LEU A 217 6.26 -14.08 -0.61
N ASP A 218 5.71 -15.16 -1.14
CA ASP A 218 4.94 -16.09 -0.30
C ASP A 218 5.86 -16.72 0.75
N ASP A 219 5.23 -17.32 1.77
CA ASP A 219 5.85 -18.39 2.54
C ASP A 219 5.47 -19.75 1.93
N PRO A 220 6.32 -20.80 2.06
CA PRO A 220 5.97 -22.13 1.56
C PRO A 220 4.69 -22.70 2.19
N ASP A 221 3.59 -22.70 1.43
CA ASP A 221 2.32 -23.33 1.77
C ASP A 221 1.80 -24.18 0.60
N LEU A 222 2.10 -25.49 0.64
CA LEU A 222 1.64 -26.44 -0.38
C LEU A 222 0.14 -26.75 -0.29
N SER A 223 -0.48 -26.49 0.86
CA SER A 223 -1.92 -26.70 1.07
C SER A 223 -2.77 -25.56 0.52
N ASN A 224 -2.19 -24.37 0.29
CA ASN A 224 -2.91 -23.16 -0.12
C ASN A 224 -4.06 -22.80 0.82
N SER A 225 -3.87 -23.07 2.11
CA SER A 225 -4.84 -22.87 3.19
C SER A 225 -4.38 -21.88 4.23
N GLU A 226 -3.12 -21.42 4.21
CA GLU A 226 -2.59 -20.46 5.17
C GLU A 226 -2.61 -19.05 4.60
N ARG A 227 -3.45 -18.17 5.17
CA ARG A 227 -3.66 -16.80 4.69
C ARG A 227 -2.34 -16.04 4.54
N GLU A 228 -1.57 -16.00 5.63
CA GLU A 228 -0.32 -15.24 5.71
C GLU A 228 0.72 -15.71 4.70
N SER A 229 0.67 -16.97 4.28
CA SER A 229 1.64 -17.56 3.36
C SER A 229 1.36 -17.28 1.88
N ASN A 230 0.25 -16.61 1.52
CA ASN A 230 -0.23 -16.55 0.13
C ASN A 230 -0.48 -15.12 -0.41
N PHE A 231 0.10 -14.09 0.20
CA PHE A 231 0.00 -12.69 -0.26
C PHE A 231 1.04 -12.30 -1.33
N GLY A 232 2.14 -13.05 -1.41
CA GLY A 232 3.34 -12.75 -2.16
C GLY A 232 3.12 -12.44 -3.63
N TYR A 233 3.88 -11.48 -4.19
CA TYR A 233 4.01 -11.31 -5.65
C TYR A 233 4.72 -12.49 -6.33
N VAL A 234 5.53 -13.23 -5.58
CA VAL A 234 6.27 -14.40 -6.03
C VAL A 234 5.85 -15.61 -5.20
N ARG A 235 5.47 -16.68 -5.89
CA ARG A 235 5.19 -17.97 -5.27
C ARG A 235 6.48 -18.68 -4.91
N THR A 236 6.56 -19.17 -3.68
CA THR A 236 7.74 -19.79 -3.08
C THR A 236 7.38 -21.18 -2.53
N PRO A 237 7.16 -22.19 -3.39
CA PRO A 237 6.72 -23.51 -2.91
C PRO A 237 7.77 -24.21 -2.01
N SER A 238 8.99 -23.68 -1.95
CA SER A 238 10.03 -24.06 -1.01
C SER A 238 10.97 -22.89 -0.75
N LEU A 239 11.89 -23.06 0.21
CA LEU A 239 12.97 -22.10 0.46
C LEU A 239 14.05 -22.07 -0.63
N ASP A 240 14.00 -22.98 -1.63
CA ASP A 240 14.93 -22.96 -2.77
C ASP A 240 14.44 -21.99 -3.86
N PRO A 241 15.17 -20.89 -4.14
CA PRO A 241 14.80 -19.91 -5.15
C PRO A 241 14.70 -20.45 -6.57
N SER A 242 15.28 -21.61 -6.86
CA SER A 242 15.17 -22.26 -8.17
C SER A 242 13.74 -22.68 -8.51
N SER A 243 12.89 -22.83 -7.49
CA SER A 243 11.48 -23.24 -7.60
C SER A 243 10.49 -22.07 -7.64
N TRP A 244 10.98 -20.83 -7.48
CA TRP A 244 10.12 -19.67 -7.33
C TRP A 244 9.52 -19.23 -8.67
N THR A 245 8.25 -18.83 -8.66
CA THR A 245 7.53 -18.39 -9.86
C THR A 245 6.78 -17.10 -9.59
N VAL A 246 6.87 -16.13 -10.52
CA VAL A 246 6.13 -14.87 -10.38
C VAL A 246 4.62 -15.12 -10.55
N LYS A 247 3.80 -14.49 -9.70
CA LYS A 247 2.34 -14.51 -9.86
C LYS A 247 1.89 -13.45 -10.88
N PRO A 248 0.69 -13.57 -11.47
CA PRO A 248 0.12 -12.55 -12.35
C PRO A 248 0.20 -11.10 -11.83
N GLN A 249 0.01 -10.89 -10.52
CA GLN A 249 0.13 -9.56 -9.90
C GLN A 249 1.52 -8.93 -10.03
N TYR A 250 2.59 -9.74 -10.03
CA TYR A 250 3.96 -9.27 -10.26
C TYR A 250 4.08 -8.64 -11.64
N THR A 251 3.60 -9.34 -12.65
CA THR A 251 3.65 -8.87 -14.04
C THR A 251 2.81 -7.61 -14.21
N ALA A 252 1.60 -7.57 -13.62
CA ALA A 252 0.74 -6.40 -13.66
C ALA A 252 1.40 -5.16 -13.03
N MET A 253 1.99 -5.33 -11.85
CA MET A 253 2.69 -4.24 -11.15
C MET A 253 3.99 -3.85 -11.84
N LYS A 254 4.75 -4.79 -12.41
CA LYS A 254 5.93 -4.46 -13.22
C LYS A 254 5.57 -3.60 -14.43
N ASN A 255 4.52 -3.97 -15.17
CA ASN A 255 4.04 -3.20 -16.31
C ASN A 255 3.57 -1.81 -15.88
N PHE A 256 2.80 -1.74 -14.80
CA PHE A 256 2.32 -0.49 -14.21
C PHE A 256 3.49 0.43 -13.81
N LEU A 257 4.41 -0.06 -12.99
CA LEU A 257 5.57 0.72 -12.51
C LEU A 257 6.47 1.17 -13.67
N THR A 258 6.60 0.36 -14.72
CA THR A 258 7.36 0.73 -15.93
C THR A 258 6.74 1.92 -16.65
N LEU A 259 5.40 2.02 -16.73
CA LEU A 259 4.73 3.17 -17.34
C LEU A 259 5.00 4.47 -16.57
N PHE A 260 5.01 4.38 -15.24
CA PHE A 260 5.17 5.53 -14.34
C PHE A 260 6.61 5.80 -13.91
N ASP A 261 7.62 5.09 -14.46
CA ASP A 261 9.02 5.40 -14.16
C ASP A 261 9.38 6.80 -14.68
N ASP A 262 9.64 7.72 -13.76
CA ASP A 262 9.94 9.12 -14.02
C ASP A 262 11.00 9.69 -13.05
N ARG A 263 12.13 8.98 -12.94
CA ARG A 263 13.26 9.41 -12.10
C ARG A 263 13.82 10.77 -12.55
N GLY A 264 14.14 11.62 -11.59
CA GLY A 264 14.82 12.90 -11.80
C GLY A 264 14.38 13.96 -10.79
N GLU A 265 14.70 15.21 -11.10
CA GLU A 265 14.31 16.35 -10.26
C GLU A 265 12.80 16.50 -10.15
N SER A 266 12.34 17.04 -9.02
CA SER A 266 10.93 17.38 -8.82
C SER A 266 10.50 18.49 -9.77
N PHE A 267 9.28 18.41 -10.27
CA PHE A 267 8.69 19.42 -11.13
C PHE A 267 7.24 19.68 -10.70
N ARG A 268 6.69 20.82 -11.14
CA ARG A 268 5.28 21.14 -10.91
C ARG A 268 4.47 20.67 -12.12
N PRO A 269 3.53 19.72 -11.95
CA PRO A 269 2.67 19.30 -13.05
C PRO A 269 1.78 20.45 -13.56
N VAL A 270 1.54 20.46 -14.86
CA VAL A 270 0.58 21.33 -15.54
C VAL A 270 -0.65 20.49 -15.88
N GLY A 271 -1.84 21.00 -15.56
CA GLY A 271 -3.10 20.29 -15.81
C GLY A 271 -3.41 20.13 -17.30
N LEU A 272 -4.14 19.06 -17.64
CA LEU A 272 -4.71 18.82 -18.97
C LEU A 272 -6.21 19.11 -18.93
N ARG A 273 -6.69 19.98 -19.83
CA ARG A 273 -8.13 20.26 -19.96
C ARG A 273 -8.81 19.18 -20.80
N MET A 274 -9.72 18.46 -20.16
CA MET A 274 -10.49 17.37 -20.75
C MET A 274 -11.84 17.20 -20.04
N VAL A 275 -12.76 16.50 -20.68
CA VAL A 275 -14.03 16.07 -20.12
C VAL A 275 -14.13 14.56 -20.29
N ALA A 276 -14.46 13.85 -19.20
CA ALA A 276 -14.84 12.45 -19.23
C ALA A 276 -16.37 12.34 -19.12
N SER A 277 -17.00 11.54 -19.96
CA SER A 277 -18.44 11.27 -19.93
C SER A 277 -18.74 9.78 -20.13
N GLY A 278 -19.95 9.35 -19.75
CA GLY A 278 -20.37 7.95 -19.82
C GLY A 278 -19.98 7.10 -18.61
N GLY A 279 -19.28 7.66 -17.62
CA GLY A 279 -18.96 6.99 -16.36
C GLY A 279 -20.11 7.04 -15.35
N GLY A 280 -20.29 5.94 -14.60
CA GLY A 280 -21.22 5.85 -13.47
C GLY A 280 -20.61 6.30 -12.14
N ALA A 281 -21.32 6.02 -11.04
CA ALA A 281 -20.86 6.32 -9.66
C ALA A 281 -19.58 5.56 -9.26
N ASP A 282 -19.29 4.47 -9.97
CA ASP A 282 -18.11 3.63 -9.82
C ASP A 282 -16.94 4.05 -10.71
N TYR A 283 -17.09 5.05 -11.59
CA TYR A 283 -15.96 5.56 -12.36
C TYR A 283 -14.95 6.25 -11.43
N ARG A 284 -13.67 5.94 -11.63
CA ARG A 284 -12.55 6.57 -10.95
C ARG A 284 -11.51 7.00 -11.97
N SER A 285 -10.84 8.11 -11.67
CA SER A 285 -9.71 8.53 -12.48
C SER A 285 -8.67 9.33 -11.70
N VAL A 286 -7.41 9.22 -12.13
CA VAL A 286 -6.29 10.04 -11.67
C VAL A 286 -5.53 10.51 -12.90
N LEU A 287 -5.29 11.82 -12.99
CA LEU A 287 -4.43 12.40 -14.01
C LEU A 287 -3.06 12.71 -13.40
N VAL A 288 -2.02 12.12 -13.95
CA VAL A 288 -0.63 12.48 -13.64
C VAL A 288 0.07 13.02 -14.87
N GLN A 289 1.18 13.72 -14.65
CA GLN A 289 2.09 14.16 -15.71
C GLN A 289 3.46 13.56 -15.43
N LYS A 290 4.21 13.23 -16.49
CA LYS A 290 5.65 12.95 -16.40
C LYS A 290 6.46 14.21 -16.69
N ARG A 291 7.72 14.26 -16.26
CA ARG A 291 8.68 15.36 -16.54
C ARG A 291 8.84 15.64 -18.02
N SER A 292 8.61 14.65 -18.87
CA SER A 292 8.62 14.79 -20.34
C SER A 292 7.45 15.61 -20.89
N GLY A 293 6.50 16.02 -20.05
CA GLY A 293 5.30 16.77 -20.43
C GLY A 293 4.09 15.90 -20.78
N GLN A 294 4.29 14.59 -20.98
CA GLN A 294 3.25 13.61 -21.27
C GLN A 294 2.29 13.46 -20.09
N HIS A 295 0.99 13.43 -20.37
CA HIS A 295 -0.06 13.17 -19.40
C HIS A 295 -0.46 11.69 -19.41
N TYR A 296 -0.79 11.15 -18.24
CA TYR A 296 -1.27 9.78 -18.09
C TYR A 296 -2.58 9.83 -17.32
N LEU A 297 -3.68 9.59 -18.03
CA LEU A 297 -5.01 9.46 -17.45
C LEU A 297 -5.26 8.00 -17.08
N CYS A 298 -5.23 7.73 -15.78
CA CYS A 298 -5.52 6.43 -15.19
C CYS A 298 -7.02 6.34 -14.93
N MET A 299 -7.68 5.29 -15.40
CA MET A 299 -9.12 5.12 -15.34
C MET A 299 -9.48 3.69 -14.99
N TRP A 300 -10.43 3.52 -14.08
CA TRP A 300 -10.95 2.20 -13.71
C TRP A 300 -12.37 2.32 -13.19
N ARG A 301 -12.99 1.17 -12.96
CA ARG A 301 -14.25 1.05 -12.24
C ARG A 301 -14.00 0.48 -10.87
N ASP A 302 -14.59 1.11 -9.87
CA ASP A 302 -14.56 0.73 -8.48
C ASP A 302 -15.62 -0.32 -8.20
N VAL A 303 -15.35 -1.53 -8.70
CA VAL A 303 -16.26 -2.68 -8.64
C VAL A 303 -15.52 -3.93 -8.21
N ASP A 304 -16.28 -4.83 -7.59
CA ASP A 304 -15.85 -6.17 -7.23
C ASP A 304 -15.81 -7.06 -8.49
N LEU A 305 -14.77 -7.87 -8.60
CA LEU A 305 -14.57 -8.85 -9.68
C LEU A 305 -14.81 -10.28 -9.24
N TYR A 306 -14.86 -10.50 -7.92
CA TYR A 306 -14.92 -11.80 -7.30
C TYR A 306 -15.65 -11.69 -5.97
N GLN A 307 -16.42 -12.72 -5.65
CA GLN A 307 -17.08 -12.86 -4.37
C GLN A 307 -16.68 -14.19 -3.76
N TRP A 308 -16.28 -14.16 -2.50
CA TRP A 308 -16.06 -15.36 -1.69
C TRP A 308 -17.24 -15.59 -0.78
N ASP A 309 -17.72 -16.83 -0.74
CA ASP A 309 -18.68 -17.31 0.22
C ASP A 309 -17.92 -18.10 1.29
N ILE A 310 -17.89 -17.54 2.50
CA ILE A 310 -17.18 -18.12 3.63
C ILE A 310 -17.81 -19.43 4.11
N ASP A 311 -19.14 -19.56 4.05
CA ASP A 311 -19.85 -20.73 4.57
C ASP A 311 -19.59 -21.96 3.71
N SER A 312 -19.56 -21.77 2.39
CA SER A 312 -19.22 -22.83 1.45
C SER A 312 -17.72 -22.96 1.16
N SER A 313 -16.90 -21.99 1.57
CA SER A 313 -15.48 -21.88 1.20
C SER A 313 -15.28 -21.99 -0.32
N THR A 314 -16.16 -21.32 -1.07
CA THR A 314 -16.10 -21.24 -2.53
C THR A 314 -16.20 -19.79 -2.97
N GLY A 315 -15.76 -19.50 -4.19
CA GLY A 315 -15.96 -18.16 -4.72
C GLY A 315 -16.29 -18.15 -6.20
N THR A 316 -16.90 -17.05 -6.61
CA THR A 316 -17.51 -16.88 -7.92
C THR A 316 -17.04 -15.57 -8.54
N TYR A 317 -16.70 -15.62 -9.83
CA TYR A 317 -16.42 -14.40 -10.60
C TYR A 317 -17.70 -13.60 -10.78
N LEU A 318 -17.64 -12.32 -10.47
CA LEU A 318 -18.76 -11.42 -10.64
C LEU A 318 -18.80 -10.93 -12.10
N PRO A 319 -19.97 -10.96 -12.77
CA PRO A 319 -20.09 -10.42 -14.10
C PRO A 319 -19.98 -8.90 -14.05
N VAL A 320 -19.00 -8.34 -14.75
CA VAL A 320 -18.85 -6.89 -14.89
C VAL A 320 -19.07 -6.48 -16.35
N THR A 321 -20.21 -5.82 -16.60
CA THR A 321 -20.52 -5.25 -17.92
C THR A 321 -19.61 -4.07 -18.20
N ALA A 322 -18.87 -4.08 -19.31
CA ALA A 322 -18.01 -2.98 -19.70
C ALA A 322 -18.79 -1.66 -19.81
N GLN A 323 -18.25 -0.58 -19.24
CA GLN A 323 -18.74 0.78 -19.48
C GLN A 323 -17.85 1.50 -20.49
N THR A 324 -18.47 2.18 -21.45
CA THR A 324 -17.78 3.04 -22.40
C THR A 324 -17.60 4.43 -21.82
N ILE A 325 -16.36 4.84 -21.59
CA ILE A 325 -16.02 6.21 -21.18
C ILE A 325 -15.55 6.97 -22.41
N THR A 326 -16.12 8.14 -22.66
CA THR A 326 -15.68 9.07 -23.70
C THR A 326 -14.82 10.16 -23.09
N ILE A 327 -13.60 10.33 -23.60
CA ILE A 327 -12.69 11.40 -23.20
C ILE A 327 -12.64 12.42 -24.34
N SER A 328 -12.99 13.67 -24.04
CA SER A 328 -12.90 14.80 -24.95
C SER A 328 -11.81 15.76 -24.48
N LEU A 329 -10.78 15.93 -25.29
CA LEU A 329 -9.64 16.81 -25.04
C LEU A 329 -9.93 18.19 -25.62
N GLN A 330 -9.44 19.25 -24.96
CA GLN A 330 -9.58 20.61 -25.51
C GLN A 330 -8.87 20.75 -26.87
N ASN A 331 -7.74 20.07 -27.06
CA ASN A 331 -6.97 20.05 -28.30
C ASN A 331 -6.64 18.61 -28.67
N ALA A 332 -6.55 18.32 -29.97
CA ALA A 332 -6.13 17.00 -30.42
C ALA A 332 -4.70 16.69 -29.95
N LYS A 333 -4.51 15.48 -29.43
CA LYS A 333 -3.23 14.99 -28.88
C LYS A 333 -3.01 13.55 -29.35
N PRO A 334 -1.75 13.09 -29.51
CA PRO A 334 -1.48 11.68 -29.67
C PRO A 334 -1.97 10.91 -28.42
N VAL A 335 -2.71 9.82 -28.64
CA VAL A 335 -3.22 8.97 -27.55
C VAL A 335 -2.81 7.51 -27.76
N VAL A 336 -2.25 6.93 -26.70
CA VAL A 336 -1.89 5.51 -26.61
C VAL A 336 -2.48 4.95 -25.32
N THR A 337 -3.14 3.79 -25.39
CA THR A 337 -3.76 3.17 -24.22
C THR A 337 -3.04 1.90 -23.79
N TYR A 338 -3.04 1.64 -22.49
CA TYR A 338 -2.36 0.52 -21.85
C TYR A 338 -3.30 -0.17 -20.85
N ARG A 339 -3.11 -1.49 -20.69
CA ARG A 339 -3.76 -2.30 -19.64
C ARG A 339 -2.68 -3.11 -18.92
N PRO A 340 -2.12 -2.59 -17.81
CA PRO A 340 -0.96 -3.21 -17.16
C PRO A 340 -1.17 -4.68 -16.76
N SER A 341 -2.38 -5.05 -16.36
CA SER A 341 -2.76 -6.42 -15.99
C SER A 341 -2.93 -7.38 -17.16
N THR A 342 -2.92 -6.88 -18.40
CA THR A 342 -3.09 -7.70 -19.62
C THR A 342 -1.77 -7.89 -20.35
N GLN A 343 -1.02 -6.81 -20.58
CA GLN A 343 0.24 -6.85 -21.33
C GLN A 343 1.14 -5.66 -21.00
N ALA A 344 2.43 -5.79 -21.31
CA ALA A 344 3.43 -4.75 -21.07
C ALA A 344 3.31 -3.57 -22.06
N GLY A 345 2.96 -3.87 -23.30
CA GLY A 345 2.87 -2.88 -24.38
C GLY A 345 1.51 -2.18 -24.47
N PRO A 346 1.36 -1.24 -25.42
CA PRO A 346 0.10 -0.56 -25.67
C PRO A 346 -0.96 -1.54 -26.18
N VAL A 347 -2.19 -1.41 -25.70
CA VAL A 347 -3.37 -2.13 -26.23
C VAL A 347 -3.99 -1.43 -27.45
N SER A 348 -3.74 -0.13 -27.60
CA SER A 348 -4.17 0.65 -28.77
C SER A 348 -3.33 1.90 -28.96
N SER A 349 -3.17 2.33 -30.21
CA SER A 349 -2.57 3.61 -30.58
C SER A 349 -3.56 4.33 -31.51
N LEU A 350 -4.09 5.46 -31.06
CA LEU A 350 -5.17 6.18 -31.73
C LEU A 350 -4.67 7.32 -32.61
N GLY A 351 -3.37 7.62 -32.58
CA GLY A 351 -2.81 8.80 -33.22
C GLY A 351 -3.33 10.10 -32.59
N THR A 352 -3.30 11.19 -33.35
CA THR A 352 -3.72 12.51 -32.86
C THR A 352 -5.23 12.68 -32.94
N VAL A 353 -5.91 12.67 -31.79
CA VAL A 353 -7.37 12.75 -31.69
C VAL A 353 -7.81 13.77 -30.65
N ALA A 354 -8.95 14.41 -30.88
CA ALA A 354 -9.60 15.28 -29.89
C ALA A 354 -10.59 14.52 -28.99
N THR A 355 -11.08 13.36 -29.44
CA THR A 355 -12.00 12.52 -28.68
C THR A 355 -11.62 11.06 -28.86
N PHE A 356 -11.69 10.28 -27.78
CA PHE A 356 -11.54 8.84 -27.83
C PHE A 356 -12.42 8.15 -26.80
N THR A 357 -12.64 6.84 -26.97
CA THR A 357 -13.38 6.02 -26.03
C THR A 357 -12.51 4.92 -25.42
N VAL A 358 -12.80 4.56 -24.18
CA VAL A 358 -12.20 3.42 -23.49
C VAL A 358 -13.29 2.53 -22.91
N GLN A 359 -13.10 1.21 -23.00
CA GLN A 359 -13.97 0.23 -22.35
C GLN A 359 -13.37 -0.15 -21.00
N LEU A 360 -14.15 0.00 -19.93
CA LEU A 360 -13.75 -0.31 -18.56
C LEU A 360 -14.62 -1.46 -17.99
N SER A 361 -14.00 -2.60 -17.68
CA SER A 361 -14.65 -3.78 -17.10
C SER A 361 -14.16 -4.12 -15.68
N GLY A 362 -13.25 -3.31 -15.10
CA GLY A 362 -12.76 -3.47 -13.73
C GLY A 362 -11.25 -3.64 -13.61
N GLU A 363 -10.51 -3.72 -14.71
CA GLU A 363 -9.07 -3.44 -14.74
C GLU A 363 -8.76 -1.94 -14.81
N LEU A 364 -7.51 -1.59 -14.49
CA LEU A 364 -6.95 -0.27 -14.74
C LEU A 364 -6.62 -0.10 -16.24
N VAL A 365 -7.11 0.99 -16.83
CA VAL A 365 -6.71 1.46 -18.16
C VAL A 365 -5.94 2.77 -18.01
N VAL A 366 -4.80 2.89 -18.68
CA VAL A 366 -4.00 4.12 -18.70
C VAL A 366 -4.00 4.68 -20.12
N ALA A 367 -4.42 5.92 -20.30
CA ALA A 367 -4.26 6.65 -21.54
C ALA A 367 -3.08 7.62 -21.42
N GLN A 368 -2.00 7.36 -22.14
CA GLN A 368 -0.93 8.32 -22.37
C GLN A 368 -1.40 9.35 -23.41
N ILE A 369 -1.29 10.63 -23.08
CA ILE A 369 -1.81 11.74 -23.87
C ILE A 369 -0.71 12.79 -24.03
N GLY A 370 -0.38 13.14 -25.28
CA GLY A 370 0.56 14.22 -25.61
C GLY A 370 1.94 13.72 -25.98
#